data_AF-A0A518K4R4-F1
#
_entry.id   AF-A0A518K4R4-F1
#
_cell.length_a   1.000
_cell.length_b   1.000
_cell.length_c   1.000
_cell.angle_alpha   90.00
_cell.angle_beta   90.00
_cell.angle_gamma   90.00
#
_symmetry.space_group_name_H-M   'P 1'
#
loop_
_entity.id
_entity.type
_entity.pdbx_description
1 polymer ?
#
loop_
_entity_poly.entity_id
_entity_poly.type
_entity_poly.pdbx_seq_one_letter_code
_entity_poly.pdbx_strand_id
1 'polypeptide(L)'
;MRLVLAGGPAGVATHGRMNRGPQNLLLLAFAPLVFLASGCSLVLPEISHQPVVHNPFPQLSRVAVVPFFNQSTEPTVDGRQFAEAYYAELQGIPGFEVVPVAAVEAAMRQQNVTFDPPENAVNQARWLAQKLGVDAVVIGTVTDYSPYYPPRCGVRVEWYAANAGFHEIPAGYGLPWGTAQEEFIPDRLVFEAEMALARAQLDTQSPTVAPATDGAPSAPVIKPVDPNTIPPMDPFDEDDASEVEIEEAEPLPVPRGEGGVDAGAGQPLQNAAYEAPAGGATASGAASGASVASDSFVMTPPDWPDARGFTPPGPSPVRPVATANPGPVMTHTRVFRGNDPEFTTALASYVDFRDDARFGGWQSYLTRSEDFIRFCCHQHLVEMLSARGGGDETRVVRRWSDGR
;
A
#
# COMPACT_ATOMS: atom_id res chain seq x y z
N MET A 1 -6.28 -67.51 -32.97
CA MET A 1 -7.65 -68.07 -33.04
C MET A 1 -8.56 -66.90 -33.44
N ARG A 2 -9.12 -66.79 -34.64
CA ARG A 2 -9.20 -67.68 -35.81
C ARG A 2 -9.59 -66.82 -37.03
N LEU A 3 -8.77 -66.85 -38.09
CA LEU A 3 -9.11 -66.99 -39.53
C LEU A 3 -7.76 -66.84 -40.28
N VAL A 4 -7.08 -67.87 -40.83
CA VAL A 4 -7.45 -68.76 -41.97
C VAL A 4 -7.54 -67.88 -43.25
N LEU A 5 -6.68 -67.95 -44.27
CA LEU A 5 -6.28 -69.10 -45.12
C LEU A 5 -5.12 -68.73 -46.08
N ALA A 6 -4.31 -69.75 -46.44
CA ALA A 6 -3.67 -70.05 -47.75
C ALA A 6 -2.83 -68.97 -48.48
N GLY A 7 -1.68 -69.27 -49.10
CA GLY A 7 -1.05 -70.54 -49.49
C GLY A 7 0.27 -70.25 -50.21
N GLY A 8 1.15 -71.25 -50.30
CA GLY A 8 2.39 -71.21 -51.10
C GLY A 8 2.12 -71.24 -52.62
N PRO A 9 3.15 -71.21 -53.50
CA PRO A 9 4.28 -72.13 -53.41
C PRO A 9 5.68 -71.54 -53.73
N ALA A 10 6.66 -72.43 -53.62
CA ALA A 10 8.09 -72.26 -53.78
C ALA A 10 8.55 -71.74 -55.16
N GLY A 11 9.67 -71.00 -55.14
CA GLY A 11 10.47 -70.63 -56.30
C GLY A 11 11.93 -70.45 -55.89
N VAL A 12 12.81 -71.20 -56.56
CA VAL A 12 14.22 -71.46 -56.22
C VAL A 12 15.16 -70.33 -56.67
N ALA A 13 16.16 -70.06 -55.81
CA ALA A 13 17.52 -69.52 -56.00
C ALA A 13 17.85 -68.57 -57.17
N THR A 14 18.53 -67.45 -56.85
CA THR A 14 19.87 -67.14 -57.39
C THR A 14 20.57 -66.01 -56.62
N HIS A 15 21.89 -66.15 -56.50
CA HIS A 15 22.84 -65.20 -55.94
C HIS A 15 22.78 -63.80 -56.58
N GLY A 16 22.95 -62.76 -55.75
CA GLY A 16 23.17 -61.38 -56.20
C GLY A 16 23.86 -60.55 -55.12
N ARG A 17 25.20 -60.63 -55.07
CA ARG A 17 26.09 -59.72 -54.34
C ARG A 17 25.91 -58.31 -54.92
N MET A 18 25.56 -57.28 -54.13
CA MET A 18 25.86 -55.87 -54.48
C MET A 18 25.93 -54.97 -53.23
N ASN A 19 27.16 -54.47 -53.02
CA ASN A 19 27.65 -53.29 -52.28
C ASN A 19 26.72 -52.49 -51.35
N ARG A 20 27.04 -52.55 -50.04
CA ARG A 20 26.68 -51.52 -49.06
C ARG A 20 27.66 -50.34 -49.16
N GLY A 21 27.22 -49.26 -49.80
CA GLY A 21 27.86 -47.93 -49.71
C GLY A 21 27.38 -47.14 -48.48
N PRO A 22 28.11 -46.10 -48.05
CA PRO A 22 27.97 -45.49 -46.72
C PRO A 22 26.88 -44.41 -46.68
N GLN A 23 25.64 -44.74 -47.06
CA GLN A 23 24.53 -43.77 -47.01
C GLN A 23 23.80 -43.72 -45.66
N ASN A 24 23.98 -44.73 -44.81
CA ASN A 24 23.28 -44.81 -43.51
C ASN A 24 23.96 -44.04 -42.37
N LEU A 25 25.14 -43.47 -42.59
CA LEU A 25 25.89 -42.76 -41.53
C LEU A 25 25.56 -41.26 -41.48
N LEU A 26 24.96 -40.70 -42.52
CA LEU A 26 24.61 -39.27 -42.59
C LEU A 26 23.24 -38.97 -41.95
N LEU A 27 22.32 -39.95 -41.93
CA LEU A 27 21.02 -39.83 -41.23
C LEU A 27 21.13 -39.99 -39.71
N LEU A 28 22.15 -40.69 -39.20
CA LEU A 28 22.41 -40.82 -37.75
C LEU A 28 23.10 -39.60 -37.14
N ALA A 29 23.72 -38.75 -37.95
CA ALA A 29 24.38 -37.52 -37.50
C ALA A 29 23.41 -36.33 -37.33
N PHE A 30 22.22 -36.38 -37.93
CA PHE A 30 21.21 -35.31 -37.80
C PHE A 30 20.19 -35.54 -36.67
N ALA A 31 20.05 -36.77 -36.17
CA ALA A 31 19.16 -37.08 -35.05
C ALA A 31 19.50 -36.35 -33.72
N PRO A 32 20.78 -36.18 -33.30
CA PRO A 32 21.08 -35.46 -32.06
C PRO A 32 20.89 -33.93 -32.22
N LEU A 33 20.95 -33.40 -33.44
CA LEU A 33 20.80 -31.95 -33.69
C LEU A 33 19.33 -31.50 -33.61
N VAL A 34 18.37 -32.38 -33.91
CA VAL A 34 16.93 -32.10 -33.76
C VAL A 34 16.50 -32.11 -32.29
N PHE A 35 17.12 -32.95 -31.45
CA PHE A 35 16.86 -32.96 -29.99
C PHE A 35 17.45 -31.75 -29.25
N LEU A 36 18.53 -31.15 -29.77
CA LEU A 36 19.12 -29.92 -29.23
C LEU A 36 18.35 -28.65 -29.65
N ALA A 37 17.53 -28.72 -30.70
CA ALA A 37 16.71 -27.60 -31.18
C ALA A 37 15.31 -27.55 -30.55
N SER A 38 14.83 -28.64 -29.94
CA SER A 38 13.68 -28.63 -29.04
C SER A 38 14.12 -28.12 -27.67
N GLY A 39 14.02 -26.80 -27.48
CA GLY A 39 14.49 -26.09 -26.30
C GLY A 39 13.94 -26.64 -24.97
N CYS A 40 14.70 -26.41 -23.89
CA CYS A 40 14.42 -26.84 -22.52
C CYS A 40 13.13 -26.26 -21.87
N SER A 41 12.19 -25.71 -22.64
CA SER A 41 10.91 -25.19 -22.15
C SER A 41 9.90 -26.28 -21.74
N LEU A 42 10.19 -27.56 -22.02
CA LEU A 42 9.31 -28.69 -21.71
C LEU A 42 9.58 -29.39 -20.37
N VAL A 43 10.65 -29.03 -19.65
CA VAL A 43 11.13 -29.85 -18.52
C VAL A 43 11.06 -29.15 -17.15
N LEU A 44 10.99 -27.82 -17.10
CA LEU A 44 10.93 -27.09 -15.82
C LEU A 44 9.52 -26.56 -15.56
N PRO A 45 8.88 -26.91 -14.42
CA PRO A 45 7.59 -26.35 -14.05
C PRO A 45 7.73 -24.86 -13.73
N GLU A 46 6.77 -24.07 -14.19
CA GLU A 46 6.70 -22.66 -13.81
C GLU A 46 6.24 -22.58 -12.35
N ILE A 47 7.04 -21.91 -11.52
CA ILE A 47 6.77 -21.72 -10.09
C ILE A 47 6.13 -20.34 -9.96
N SER A 48 4.84 -20.32 -9.63
CA SER A 48 4.12 -19.07 -9.33
C SER A 48 3.73 -19.03 -7.86
N HIS A 49 3.91 -17.85 -7.25
CA HIS A 49 3.57 -17.58 -5.86
C HIS A 49 2.27 -16.80 -5.81
N GLN A 50 1.22 -17.42 -5.26
CA GLN A 50 -0.05 -16.72 -5.04
C GLN A 50 -0.06 -16.14 -3.62
N PRO A 51 -0.15 -14.82 -3.43
CA PRO A 51 -0.48 -14.26 -2.12
C PRO A 51 -1.93 -14.65 -1.80
N VAL A 52 -2.10 -15.53 -0.81
CA VAL A 52 -3.41 -15.88 -0.30
C VAL A 52 -3.76 -14.87 0.78
N VAL A 53 -4.84 -14.13 0.57
CA VAL A 53 -5.35 -13.17 1.55
C VAL A 53 -6.68 -13.65 2.11
N HIS A 54 -6.89 -13.40 3.40
CA HIS A 54 -8.13 -13.67 4.11
C HIS A 54 -8.51 -12.44 4.94
N ASN A 55 -9.71 -12.44 5.52
CA ASN A 55 -10.11 -11.40 6.46
C ASN A 55 -9.42 -11.59 7.82
N PRO A 56 -8.48 -10.71 8.23
CA PRO A 56 -7.85 -10.80 9.54
C PRO A 56 -8.76 -10.29 10.69
N PHE A 57 -9.90 -9.67 10.35
CA PHE A 57 -10.81 -9.05 11.30
C PHE A 57 -12.19 -9.72 11.27
N PRO A 58 -12.41 -10.78 12.07
CA PRO A 58 -13.71 -11.45 12.16
C PRO A 58 -14.87 -10.51 12.54
N GLN A 59 -14.57 -9.38 13.18
CA GLN A 59 -15.55 -8.37 13.58
C GLN A 59 -15.99 -7.45 12.43
N LEU A 60 -15.24 -7.42 11.32
CA LEU A 60 -15.53 -6.66 10.11
C LEU A 60 -15.83 -7.65 8.97
N SER A 61 -16.86 -8.47 9.16
CA SER A 61 -17.18 -9.57 8.25
C SER A 61 -18.11 -9.12 7.13
N ARG A 62 -19.11 -8.30 7.45
CA ARG A 62 -20.13 -7.87 6.50
C ARG A 62 -19.86 -6.46 6.01
N VAL A 63 -19.64 -6.29 4.72
CA VAL A 63 -19.10 -5.05 4.14
C VAL A 63 -19.99 -4.54 3.02
N ALA A 64 -20.27 -3.23 3.00
CA ALA A 64 -20.94 -2.56 1.89
C ALA A 64 -19.95 -1.68 1.12
N VAL A 65 -19.94 -1.78 -0.21
CA VAL A 65 -19.09 -0.95 -1.07
C VAL A 65 -19.95 0.14 -1.72
N VAL A 66 -19.57 1.39 -1.50
CA VAL A 66 -20.22 2.57 -2.11
C VAL A 66 -19.56 2.85 -3.48
N PRO A 67 -20.30 3.39 -4.48
CA PRO A 67 -19.71 3.89 -5.72
C PRO A 67 -18.53 4.83 -5.47
N PHE A 68 -17.44 4.65 -6.19
CA PHE A 68 -16.22 5.41 -5.94
C PHE A 68 -16.38 6.87 -6.38
N PHE A 69 -15.82 7.80 -5.63
CA PHE A 69 -15.77 9.20 -6.02
C PHE A 69 -14.68 9.46 -7.05
N ASN A 70 -14.96 10.28 -8.05
CA ASN A 70 -13.96 10.71 -9.01
C ASN A 70 -13.29 12.00 -8.52
N GLN A 71 -12.01 11.91 -8.14
CA GLN A 71 -11.11 13.05 -7.88
C GLN A 71 -9.95 13.10 -8.87
N SER A 72 -10.02 12.30 -9.94
CA SER A 72 -9.02 12.30 -11.00
C SER A 72 -9.25 13.45 -11.97
N THR A 73 -8.27 13.67 -12.86
CA THR A 73 -8.40 14.64 -13.95
C THR A 73 -9.26 14.13 -15.11
N GLU A 74 -9.62 12.84 -15.12
CA GLU A 74 -10.40 12.22 -16.18
C GLU A 74 -11.90 12.25 -15.82
N PRO A 75 -12.73 13.06 -16.52
CA PRO A 75 -14.15 13.22 -16.18
C PRO A 75 -15.00 12.00 -16.55
N THR A 76 -14.52 11.11 -17.41
CA THR A 76 -15.27 9.95 -17.91
C THR A 76 -15.27 8.74 -16.97
N VAL A 77 -14.57 8.83 -15.83
CA VAL A 77 -14.49 7.75 -14.84
C VAL A 77 -15.87 7.45 -14.25
N ASP A 78 -16.34 6.20 -14.44
CA ASP A 78 -17.53 5.69 -13.78
C ASP A 78 -17.17 5.09 -12.41
N GLY A 79 -17.52 5.78 -11.34
CA GLY A 79 -17.31 5.33 -9.97
C GLY A 79 -17.98 3.99 -9.63
N ARG A 80 -19.10 3.67 -10.29
CA ARG A 80 -19.80 2.40 -10.09
C ARG A 80 -19.00 1.23 -10.67
N GLN A 81 -18.33 1.42 -11.82
CA GLN A 81 -17.45 0.40 -12.41
C GLN A 81 -16.33 -0.02 -11.44
N PHE A 82 -15.72 0.96 -10.76
CA PHE A 82 -14.71 0.71 -9.74
C PHE A 82 -15.28 -0.02 -8.53
N ALA A 83 -16.47 0.38 -8.05
CA ALA A 83 -17.12 -0.29 -6.92
C ALA A 83 -17.52 -1.73 -7.25
N GLU A 84 -18.01 -2.01 -8.45
CA GLU A 84 -18.35 -3.36 -8.91
C GLU A 84 -17.10 -4.24 -9.04
N ALA A 85 -16.01 -3.69 -9.57
CA ALA A 85 -14.72 -4.37 -9.61
C ALA A 85 -14.19 -4.67 -8.20
N TYR A 86 -14.25 -3.70 -7.29
CA TYR A 86 -13.84 -3.87 -5.89
C TYR A 86 -14.70 -4.89 -5.16
N TYR A 87 -16.02 -4.85 -5.36
CA TYR A 87 -16.99 -5.84 -4.86
C TYR A 87 -16.62 -7.25 -5.32
N ALA A 88 -16.34 -7.44 -6.62
CA ALA A 88 -16.05 -8.76 -7.19
C ALA A 88 -14.75 -9.34 -6.63
N GLU A 89 -13.72 -8.52 -6.40
CA GLU A 89 -12.48 -8.96 -5.77
C GLU A 89 -12.68 -9.25 -4.28
N LEU A 90 -13.37 -8.39 -3.54
CA LEU A 90 -13.60 -8.56 -2.10
C LEU A 90 -14.45 -9.80 -1.80
N GLN A 91 -15.45 -10.10 -2.64
CA GLN A 91 -16.27 -11.32 -2.51
C GLN A 91 -15.45 -12.61 -2.69
N GLY A 92 -14.32 -12.55 -3.41
CA GLY A 92 -13.41 -13.68 -3.57
C GLY A 92 -12.54 -13.96 -2.34
N ILE A 93 -12.48 -13.03 -1.38
CA ILE A 93 -11.63 -13.13 -0.19
C ILE A 93 -12.40 -13.85 0.93
N PRO A 94 -11.86 -14.94 1.49
CA PRO A 94 -12.49 -15.66 2.60
C PRO A 94 -12.71 -14.77 3.83
N GLY A 95 -13.90 -14.87 4.43
CA GLY A 95 -14.25 -14.15 5.66
C GLY A 95 -14.96 -12.80 5.44
N PHE A 96 -15.25 -12.42 4.18
CA PHE A 96 -16.11 -11.28 3.86
C PHE A 96 -17.47 -11.70 3.28
N GLU A 97 -18.53 -11.10 3.79
CA GLU A 97 -19.86 -11.08 3.18
C GLU A 97 -20.09 -9.67 2.60
N VAL A 98 -20.05 -9.55 1.27
CA VAL A 98 -20.14 -8.25 0.61
C VAL A 98 -21.57 -8.01 0.12
N VAL A 99 -22.14 -6.85 0.46
CA VAL A 99 -23.44 -6.40 -0.04
C VAL A 99 -23.29 -5.91 -1.49
N PRO A 100 -24.14 -6.35 -2.44
CA PRO A 100 -24.09 -5.89 -3.82
C PRO A 100 -24.20 -4.38 -3.96
N VAL A 101 -23.38 -3.79 -4.84
CA VAL A 101 -23.32 -2.32 -5.06
C VAL A 101 -24.69 -1.73 -5.37
N ALA A 102 -25.49 -2.39 -6.23
CA ALA A 102 -26.84 -1.93 -6.58
C ALA A 102 -27.78 -1.84 -5.36
N ALA A 103 -27.63 -2.71 -4.36
CA ALA A 103 -28.43 -2.66 -3.13
C ALA A 103 -27.98 -1.50 -2.23
N VAL A 104 -26.67 -1.24 -2.16
CA VAL A 104 -26.11 -0.07 -1.45
C VAL A 104 -26.59 1.22 -2.10
N GLU A 105 -26.52 1.34 -3.43
CA GLU A 105 -27.02 2.50 -4.19
C GLU A 105 -28.53 2.71 -4.00
N ALA A 106 -29.31 1.63 -3.98
CA ALA A 106 -30.74 1.72 -3.72
C ALA A 106 -31.02 2.26 -2.31
N ALA A 107 -30.29 1.79 -1.31
CA ALA A 107 -30.39 2.29 0.05
C ALA A 107 -29.96 3.76 0.16
N MET A 108 -28.87 4.15 -0.50
CA MET A 108 -28.43 5.54 -0.55
C MET A 108 -29.50 6.45 -1.18
N ARG A 109 -30.09 6.05 -2.30
CA ARG A 109 -31.18 6.80 -2.96
C ARG A 109 -32.44 6.88 -2.11
N GLN A 110 -32.82 5.78 -1.46
CA GLN A 110 -34.01 5.73 -0.60
C GLN A 110 -33.87 6.65 0.62
N GLN A 111 -32.65 6.77 1.13
CA GLN A 111 -32.34 7.53 2.35
C GLN A 111 -31.76 8.92 2.08
N ASN A 112 -31.59 9.29 0.79
CA ASN A 112 -31.00 10.55 0.35
C ASN A 112 -29.63 10.82 0.99
N VAL A 113 -28.79 9.78 1.10
CA VAL A 113 -27.43 9.87 1.65
C VAL A 113 -26.49 10.41 0.60
N THR A 114 -25.81 11.51 0.92
CA THR A 114 -24.81 12.14 0.07
C THR A 114 -23.61 12.49 0.92
N PHE A 115 -22.44 11.98 0.57
CA PHE A 115 -21.21 12.16 1.36
C PHE A 115 -20.60 13.57 1.29
N ASP A 116 -21.31 14.53 0.70
CA ASP A 116 -20.99 15.95 0.68
C ASP A 116 -21.86 16.69 1.72
N PRO A 117 -21.31 17.51 2.64
CA PRO A 117 -19.89 17.86 2.83
C PRO A 117 -19.04 16.77 3.53
N PRO A 118 -17.71 16.77 3.36
CA PRO A 118 -16.81 15.72 3.86
C PRO A 118 -16.82 15.58 5.39
N GLU A 119 -17.10 16.66 6.12
CA GLU A 119 -17.21 16.67 7.58
C GLU A 119 -18.28 15.71 8.11
N ASN A 120 -19.36 15.52 7.33
CA ASN A 120 -20.45 14.63 7.67
C ASN A 120 -20.28 13.22 7.08
N ALA A 121 -19.27 12.99 6.24
CA ALA A 121 -19.09 11.72 5.54
C ALA A 121 -18.95 10.55 6.51
N VAL A 122 -18.22 10.73 7.62
CA VAL A 122 -18.04 9.68 8.65
C VAL A 122 -19.37 9.30 9.30
N ASN A 123 -20.14 10.30 9.75
CA ASN A 123 -21.43 10.07 10.41
C ASN A 123 -22.43 9.44 9.45
N GLN A 124 -22.44 9.87 8.20
CA GLN A 124 -23.29 9.32 7.15
C GLN A 124 -22.90 7.88 6.78
N ALA A 125 -21.59 7.58 6.68
CA ALA A 125 -21.10 6.23 6.42
C ALA A 125 -21.52 5.27 7.54
N ARG A 126 -21.35 5.67 8.80
CA ARG A 126 -21.77 4.88 9.96
C ARG A 126 -23.27 4.68 10.00
N TRP A 127 -24.03 5.73 9.73
CA TRP A 127 -25.48 5.67 9.69
C TRP A 127 -25.96 4.72 8.58
N LEU A 128 -25.38 4.81 7.38
CA LEU A 128 -25.66 3.90 6.27
C LEU A 128 -25.31 2.46 6.65
N ALA A 129 -24.17 2.24 7.31
CA ALA A 129 -23.75 0.93 7.79
C ALA A 129 -24.78 0.31 8.74
N GLN A 130 -25.24 1.09 9.74
CA GLN A 130 -26.25 0.68 10.70
C GLN A 130 -27.60 0.39 10.05
N LYS A 131 -27.99 1.14 9.01
CA LYS A 131 -29.24 0.91 8.27
C LYS A 131 -29.20 -0.33 7.39
N LEU A 132 -28.07 -0.59 6.75
CA LEU A 132 -27.84 -1.80 5.96
C LEU A 132 -27.59 -3.04 6.84
N GLY A 133 -27.28 -2.84 8.12
CA GLY A 133 -26.90 -3.90 9.05
C GLY A 133 -25.56 -4.53 8.66
N VAL A 134 -24.61 -3.72 8.19
CA VAL A 134 -23.25 -4.14 7.82
C VAL A 134 -22.26 -3.68 8.89
N ASP A 135 -21.14 -4.40 9.00
CA ASP A 135 -20.09 -4.09 9.98
C ASP A 135 -19.23 -2.91 9.51
N ALA A 136 -19.01 -2.78 8.21
CA ALA A 136 -18.25 -1.69 7.61
C ALA A 136 -18.82 -1.19 6.28
N VAL A 137 -18.60 0.09 6.00
CA VAL A 137 -18.84 0.74 4.70
C VAL A 137 -17.51 1.16 4.10
N VAL A 138 -17.29 0.78 2.84
CA VAL A 138 -16.10 1.11 2.07
C VAL A 138 -16.41 2.32 1.21
N ILE A 139 -15.60 3.37 1.38
CA ILE A 139 -15.62 4.57 0.57
C ILE A 139 -14.32 4.61 -0.24
N GLY A 140 -14.47 4.54 -1.55
CA GLY A 140 -13.35 4.61 -2.48
C GLY A 140 -13.35 5.92 -3.25
N THR A 141 -12.16 6.38 -3.62
CA THR A 141 -11.93 7.55 -4.44
C THR A 141 -10.87 7.25 -5.48
N VAL A 142 -11.13 7.58 -6.74
CA VAL A 142 -10.18 7.51 -7.85
C VAL A 142 -9.41 8.82 -7.90
N THR A 143 -8.11 8.78 -7.65
CA THR A 143 -7.24 9.97 -7.56
C THR A 143 -6.45 10.25 -8.84
N ASP A 144 -6.11 9.21 -9.61
CA ASP A 144 -5.51 9.31 -10.94
C ASP A 144 -6.12 8.20 -11.82
N TYR A 145 -6.42 8.48 -13.08
CA TYR A 145 -6.86 7.43 -13.99
C TYR A 145 -6.48 7.77 -15.43
N SER A 146 -5.83 6.81 -16.09
CA SER A 146 -5.55 6.89 -17.52
C SER A 146 -5.71 5.50 -18.12
N PRO A 147 -6.71 5.29 -19.00
CA PRO A 147 -6.91 3.98 -19.64
C PRO A 147 -5.93 3.72 -20.79
N TYR A 148 -5.20 4.74 -21.24
CA TYR A 148 -4.30 4.66 -22.39
C TYR A 148 -2.92 4.16 -21.98
N TYR A 149 -2.29 3.37 -22.86
CA TYR A 149 -1.01 2.77 -22.57
C TYR A 149 0.12 3.81 -22.42
N PRO A 150 0.94 3.75 -21.34
CA PRO A 150 0.84 2.81 -20.23
C PRO A 150 -0.29 3.22 -19.25
N PRO A 151 -1.22 2.31 -18.94
CA PRO A 151 -2.39 2.65 -18.15
C PRO A 151 -1.99 2.99 -16.71
N ARG A 152 -2.75 3.88 -16.05
CA ARG A 152 -2.54 4.28 -14.66
C ARG A 152 -3.85 4.29 -13.89
N CYS A 153 -3.78 3.90 -12.63
CA CYS A 153 -4.92 3.91 -11.73
C CYS A 153 -4.46 4.24 -10.31
N GLY A 154 -4.85 5.40 -9.81
CA GLY A 154 -4.70 5.85 -8.43
C GLY A 154 -6.02 5.66 -7.70
N VAL A 155 -5.99 4.91 -6.59
CA VAL A 155 -7.14 4.70 -5.73
C VAL A 155 -6.77 4.95 -4.27
N ARG A 156 -7.68 5.62 -3.56
CA ARG A 156 -7.68 5.76 -2.11
C ARG A 156 -8.95 5.12 -1.59
N VAL A 157 -8.82 4.21 -0.63
CA VAL A 157 -9.97 3.52 -0.06
C VAL A 157 -9.92 3.62 1.45
N GLU A 158 -11.06 3.93 2.03
CA GLU A 158 -11.29 4.11 3.46
C GLU A 158 -12.43 3.21 3.91
N TRP A 159 -12.22 2.51 5.01
CA TRP A 159 -13.22 1.65 5.62
C TRP A 159 -13.75 2.32 6.87
N TYR A 160 -15.07 2.43 6.98
CA TYR A 160 -15.75 3.01 8.14
C TYR A 160 -16.56 1.93 8.84
N ALA A 161 -16.18 1.58 10.08
CA ALA A 161 -16.94 0.62 10.87
C ALA A 161 -18.25 1.23 11.38
N ALA A 162 -19.31 0.42 11.44
CA ALA A 162 -20.62 0.82 11.96
C ALA A 162 -20.59 1.17 13.46
N ASN A 163 -19.69 0.51 14.20
CA ASN A 163 -19.47 0.77 15.60
C ASN A 163 -18.36 1.81 15.77
N ALA A 164 -18.71 2.94 16.38
CA ALA A 164 -17.80 4.07 16.62
C ALA A 164 -16.63 3.74 17.56
N GLY A 165 -16.72 2.67 18.35
CA GLY A 165 -15.64 2.23 19.23
C GLY A 165 -14.51 1.45 18.54
N PHE A 166 -14.59 1.22 17.23
CA PHE A 166 -13.48 0.59 16.50
C PHE A 166 -12.40 1.60 16.19
N HIS A 167 -11.22 1.36 16.75
CA HIS A 167 -10.02 2.15 16.48
C HIS A 167 -9.42 1.82 15.11
N GLU A 168 -8.58 2.73 14.63
CA GLU A 168 -7.81 2.53 13.40
C GLU A 168 -6.87 1.33 13.57
N ILE A 169 -6.79 0.52 12.52
CA ILE A 169 -5.92 -0.64 12.44
C ILE A 169 -4.70 -0.27 11.58
N PRO A 170 -3.55 0.02 12.22
CA PRO A 170 -2.36 0.47 11.52
C PRO A 170 -1.74 -0.66 10.68
N ALA A 171 -0.92 -0.28 9.71
CA ALA A 171 -0.04 -1.23 9.04
C ALA A 171 0.89 -1.90 10.07
N GLY A 172 1.15 -3.18 9.90
CA GLY A 172 1.91 -4.01 10.83
C GLY A 172 1.04 -4.77 11.82
N TYR A 173 -0.20 -4.35 12.06
CA TYR A 173 -1.09 -5.03 13.00
C TYR A 173 -1.38 -6.47 12.55
N GLY A 174 -1.28 -7.42 13.47
CA GLY A 174 -1.54 -8.84 13.20
C GLY A 174 -0.45 -9.56 12.39
N LEU A 175 0.65 -8.88 12.03
CA LEU A 175 1.80 -9.56 11.44
C LEU A 175 2.54 -10.40 12.50
N PRO A 176 3.20 -11.49 12.09
CA PRO A 176 3.80 -12.47 12.99
C PRO A 176 5.17 -12.01 13.54
N TRP A 177 5.20 -10.84 14.17
CA TRP A 177 6.38 -10.25 14.79
C TRP A 177 6.97 -11.14 15.90
N GLY A 178 8.30 -11.25 15.97
CA GLY A 178 9.01 -12.04 16.97
C GLY A 178 8.86 -13.56 16.80
N THR A 179 8.28 -14.01 15.69
CA THR A 179 8.16 -15.44 15.33
C THR A 179 9.15 -15.79 14.22
N ALA A 180 9.35 -17.08 13.95
CA ALA A 180 10.18 -17.51 12.81
C ALA A 180 9.61 -17.04 11.45
N GLN A 181 8.32 -16.72 11.40
CA GLN A 181 7.65 -16.25 10.19
C GLN A 181 7.95 -14.77 9.86
N GLU A 182 8.56 -14.03 10.78
CA GLU A 182 8.94 -12.62 10.57
C GLU A 182 9.89 -12.45 9.38
N GLU A 183 10.79 -13.41 9.12
CA GLU A 183 11.73 -13.40 7.98
C GLU A 183 11.03 -13.38 6.62
N PHE A 184 9.78 -13.85 6.55
CA PHE A 184 9.01 -13.89 5.29
C PHE A 184 8.16 -12.64 5.07
N ILE A 185 8.18 -11.67 5.98
CA ILE A 185 7.48 -10.40 5.80
C ILE A 185 8.29 -9.55 4.81
N PRO A 186 7.68 -9.08 3.70
CA PRO A 186 8.37 -8.20 2.76
C PRO A 186 8.88 -6.92 3.43
N ASP A 187 10.10 -6.49 3.11
CA ASP A 187 10.75 -5.28 3.64
C ASP A 187 9.86 -4.02 3.56
N ARG A 188 9.08 -3.90 2.47
CA ARG A 188 8.15 -2.79 2.29
C ARG A 188 7.08 -2.73 3.38
N LEU A 189 6.54 -3.89 3.80
CA LEU A 189 5.55 -3.96 4.87
C LEU A 189 6.18 -3.69 6.23
N VAL A 190 7.42 -4.15 6.44
CA VAL A 190 8.19 -3.84 7.66
C VAL A 190 8.37 -2.33 7.81
N PHE A 191 8.86 -1.68 6.76
CA PHE A 191 9.04 -0.23 6.75
C PHE A 191 7.71 0.52 6.96
N GLU A 192 6.61 0.07 6.36
CA GLU A 192 5.30 0.68 6.54
C GLU A 192 4.80 0.58 7.99
N ALA A 193 5.01 -0.57 8.63
CA ALA A 193 4.68 -0.80 10.04
C ALA A 193 5.52 0.07 10.98
N GLU A 194 6.84 0.14 10.77
CA GLU A 194 7.74 0.99 11.55
C GLU A 194 7.35 2.46 11.44
N MET A 195 7.04 2.93 10.22
CA MET A 195 6.57 4.29 10.00
C MET A 195 5.21 4.56 10.64
N ALA A 196 4.29 3.58 10.65
CA ALA A 196 3.01 3.70 11.33
C ALA A 196 3.18 3.82 12.85
N LEU A 197 4.07 3.01 13.44
CA LEU A 197 4.44 3.10 14.85
C LEU A 197 5.03 4.47 15.20
N ALA A 198 6.00 4.92 14.39
CA ALA A 198 6.65 6.21 14.59
C ALA A 198 5.66 7.37 14.51
N ARG A 199 4.67 7.32 13.59
CA ARG A 199 3.60 8.33 13.54
C ARG A 199 2.77 8.35 14.81
N ALA A 200 2.34 7.18 15.32
CA ALA A 200 1.56 7.11 16.55
C ALA A 200 2.36 7.62 17.76
N GLN A 201 3.65 7.30 17.85
CA GLN A 201 4.53 7.82 18.90
C GLN A 201 4.68 9.34 18.81
N LEU A 202 4.92 9.87 17.61
CA LEU A 202 5.07 11.31 17.39
C LEU A 202 3.76 12.07 17.63
N ASP A 203 2.60 11.48 17.36
CA ASP A 203 1.30 12.10 17.63
C ASP A 203 1.15 12.42 19.14
N THR A 204 1.58 11.49 20.01
CA THR A 204 1.58 11.74 21.47
C THR A 204 2.57 12.80 21.94
N GLN A 205 3.61 13.08 21.15
CA GLN A 205 4.67 14.05 21.49
C GLN A 205 4.52 15.40 20.79
N SER A 206 3.73 15.45 19.72
CA SER A 206 3.61 16.63 18.89
C SER A 206 2.87 17.73 19.63
N PRO A 207 3.42 18.96 19.71
CA PRO A 207 2.75 20.04 20.40
C PRO A 207 1.49 20.46 19.63
N THR A 208 0.33 20.39 20.29
CA THR A 208 -0.90 20.94 19.74
C THR A 208 -0.84 22.47 19.83
N VAL A 209 -0.67 23.14 18.69
CA VAL A 209 -0.87 24.58 18.61
C VAL A 209 -2.36 24.81 18.90
N ALA A 210 -2.68 25.47 20.02
CA ALA A 210 -4.05 25.85 20.31
C ALA A 210 -4.61 26.60 19.09
N PRO A 211 -5.83 26.26 18.61
CA PRO A 211 -6.43 27.01 17.52
C PRO A 211 -6.39 28.48 17.93
N ALA A 212 -5.78 29.33 17.11
CA ALA A 212 -5.80 30.75 17.32
C ALA A 212 -7.28 31.14 17.44
N THR A 213 -7.72 31.43 18.65
CA THR A 213 -9.00 32.10 18.86
C THR A 213 -8.95 33.35 18.00
N ASP A 214 -9.81 33.41 16.98
CA ASP A 214 -10.17 34.66 16.32
C ASP A 214 -10.59 35.64 17.42
N GLY A 215 -9.64 36.51 17.80
CA GLY A 215 -9.72 37.23 19.06
C GLY A 215 -8.38 37.63 19.66
N ALA A 216 -7.27 37.63 18.93
CA ALA A 216 -6.24 38.62 19.22
C ALA A 216 -6.77 39.97 18.70
N PRO A 217 -6.82 41.05 19.50
CA PRO A 217 -7.15 42.36 18.99
C PRO A 217 -6.15 42.66 17.86
N SER A 218 -6.68 42.82 16.66
CA SER A 218 -5.91 43.28 15.52
C SER A 218 -5.14 44.51 15.98
N ALA A 219 -3.80 44.42 15.94
CA ALA A 219 -2.98 45.61 15.96
C ALA A 219 -3.61 46.58 14.95
N PRO A 220 -3.81 47.87 15.30
CA PRO A 220 -4.59 48.76 14.47
C PRO A 220 -3.98 48.77 13.08
N VAL A 221 -4.74 48.25 12.12
CA VAL A 221 -4.45 48.42 10.70
C VAL A 221 -4.34 49.91 10.49
N ILE A 222 -3.12 50.40 10.26
CA ILE A 222 -2.89 51.75 9.78
C ILE A 222 -3.69 51.82 8.48
N LYS A 223 -4.83 52.52 8.51
CA LYS A 223 -5.65 52.73 7.32
C LYS A 223 -4.74 53.40 6.28
N PRO A 224 -4.76 52.96 5.00
CA PRO A 224 -4.09 53.69 3.95
C PRO A 224 -4.58 55.14 4.00
N VAL A 225 -3.66 56.09 4.12
CA VAL A 225 -3.96 57.52 4.03
C VAL A 225 -4.63 57.76 2.68
N ASP A 226 -5.81 58.38 2.70
CA ASP A 226 -6.53 58.74 1.48
C ASP A 226 -5.68 59.77 0.71
N PRO A 227 -5.25 59.46 -0.54
CA PRO A 227 -4.36 60.33 -1.31
C PRO A 227 -5.00 61.69 -1.65
N ASN A 228 -6.30 61.86 -1.45
CA ASN A 228 -6.99 63.15 -1.62
C ASN A 228 -6.97 64.05 -0.37
N THR A 229 -6.38 63.59 0.74
CA THR A 229 -6.16 64.41 1.95
C THR A 229 -4.77 65.03 2.02
N ILE A 230 -3.93 64.79 1.02
CA ILE A 230 -2.61 65.43 0.91
C ILE A 230 -2.87 66.83 0.31
N PRO A 231 -2.65 67.94 1.06
CA PRO A 231 -2.75 69.26 0.47
C PRO A 231 -1.75 69.39 -0.68
N PRO A 232 -2.08 70.12 -1.77
CA PRO A 232 -1.13 70.35 -2.84
C PRO A 232 0.11 71.02 -2.26
N MET A 233 1.25 70.33 -2.33
CA MET A 233 2.55 70.90 -1.98
C MET A 233 2.81 72.05 -2.95
N ASP A 234 2.78 73.29 -2.45
CA ASP A 234 3.26 74.45 -3.17
C ASP A 234 4.80 74.34 -3.24
N PRO A 235 5.41 74.23 -4.44
CA PRO A 235 6.84 73.94 -4.57
C PRO A 235 7.77 75.11 -4.21
N PHE A 236 7.29 76.16 -3.51
CA PHE A 236 8.07 77.35 -3.18
C PHE A 236 7.95 77.89 -1.74
N ASP A 237 7.33 77.17 -0.80
CA ASP A 237 7.38 77.58 0.62
C ASP A 237 8.67 77.10 1.30
N GLU A 238 9.74 77.87 1.12
CA GLU A 238 10.89 77.93 2.03
C GLU A 238 10.48 78.78 3.23
N ASP A 239 10.28 78.15 4.40
CA ASP A 239 10.42 78.70 5.76
C ASP A 239 9.38 78.06 6.71
N ASP A 240 9.81 77.15 7.57
CA ASP A 240 9.85 77.39 9.03
C ASP A 240 10.24 76.08 9.74
N ALA A 241 11.42 76.10 10.34
CA ALA A 241 11.92 75.04 11.18
C ALA A 241 11.42 75.28 12.61
N SER A 242 10.52 74.43 13.12
CA SER A 242 10.33 74.29 14.56
C SER A 242 9.93 72.88 14.97
N GLU A 243 10.83 72.30 15.79
CA GLU A 243 10.67 71.26 16.80
C GLU A 243 9.46 70.31 16.72
N VAL A 244 9.75 69.04 16.42
CA VAL A 244 9.08 67.92 17.08
C VAL A 244 10.15 67.05 17.74
N GLU A 245 10.11 67.05 19.07
CA GLU A 245 10.85 66.17 19.99
C GLU A 245 10.84 64.72 19.50
N ILE A 246 12.04 64.18 19.29
CA ILE A 246 12.23 62.74 19.11
C ILE A 246 12.41 62.17 20.51
N GLU A 247 11.34 61.62 21.09
CA GLU A 247 11.47 60.79 22.29
C GLU A 247 12.31 59.54 21.97
N GLU A 248 13.31 59.36 22.84
CA GLU A 248 14.40 58.40 22.81
C GLU A 248 13.86 56.96 22.90
N ALA A 249 14.03 56.17 21.84
CA ALA A 249 13.73 54.74 21.88
C ALA A 249 14.82 54.02 22.67
N GLU A 250 14.46 53.40 23.79
CA GLU A 250 15.39 52.60 24.60
C GLU A 250 16.00 51.44 23.78
N PRO A 251 17.34 51.27 23.78
CA PRO A 251 18.00 50.15 23.11
C PRO A 251 17.88 48.86 23.92
N LEU A 252 17.50 47.77 23.22
CA LEU A 252 17.46 46.41 23.76
C LEU A 252 18.85 45.96 24.28
N PRO A 253 18.92 45.23 25.42
CA PRO A 253 20.19 44.79 25.98
C PRO A 253 20.81 43.64 25.17
N VAL A 254 22.04 43.86 24.70
CA VAL A 254 22.93 42.83 24.15
C VAL A 254 23.52 41.96 25.28
N PRO A 255 23.59 40.62 25.14
CA PRO A 255 24.32 39.79 26.08
C PRO A 255 25.83 40.00 25.90
N ARG A 256 26.40 40.67 26.90
CA ARG A 256 27.84 40.90 27.07
C ARG A 256 28.54 39.58 27.37
N GLY A 257 29.33 39.08 26.43
CA GLY A 257 30.40 38.13 26.73
C GLY A 257 31.74 38.85 26.57
N GLU A 258 32.51 39.01 27.66
CA GLU A 258 33.95 39.22 27.56
C GLU A 258 34.69 38.60 28.75
N GLY A 259 35.63 37.75 28.40
CA GLY A 259 36.73 37.22 29.21
C GLY A 259 37.66 36.48 28.24
N GLY A 260 38.55 37.25 27.60
CA GLY A 260 39.52 36.79 26.57
C GLY A 260 40.47 35.71 27.07
N VAL A 261 41.27 35.05 26.22
CA VAL A 261 42.28 35.65 25.33
C VAL A 261 42.78 34.66 24.26
N ASP A 262 43.08 35.25 23.11
CA ASP A 262 44.16 35.00 22.14
C ASP A 262 44.24 33.80 21.17
N ALA A 263 44.39 34.23 19.90
CA ALA A 263 45.34 33.78 18.88
C ALA A 263 45.06 32.50 18.08
N GLY A 264 44.63 32.73 16.83
CA GLY A 264 45.48 32.36 15.69
C GLY A 264 45.08 31.15 14.85
N ALA A 265 44.95 31.43 13.54
CA ALA A 265 45.11 30.52 12.40
C ALA A 265 44.04 29.44 12.17
N GLY A 266 43.44 29.49 10.98
CA GLY A 266 42.38 28.58 10.58
C GLY A 266 42.85 27.17 10.21
N GLN A 267 41.87 26.27 10.04
CA GLN A 267 41.85 25.12 9.12
C GLN A 267 40.49 24.38 9.23
N PRO A 268 40.15 23.46 8.31
CA PRO A 268 38.82 23.33 7.72
C PRO A 268 37.91 22.30 8.41
N LEU A 269 36.63 22.33 8.00
CA LEU A 269 35.60 21.31 8.25
C LEU A 269 36.16 19.89 8.20
N GLN A 270 36.18 19.23 9.36
CA GLN A 270 36.57 17.84 9.51
C GLN A 270 35.33 16.95 9.49
N ASN A 271 35.24 16.14 8.43
CA ASN A 271 34.31 15.03 8.28
C ASN A 271 34.42 14.09 9.49
N ALA A 272 33.33 13.90 10.22
CA ALA A 272 33.21 12.80 11.16
C ALA A 272 32.90 11.52 10.37
N ALA A 273 33.94 10.69 10.21
CA ALA A 273 33.84 9.35 9.68
C ALA A 273 33.07 8.46 10.67
N TYR A 274 32.13 7.67 10.14
CA TYR A 274 31.43 6.61 10.84
C TYR A 274 32.37 5.42 11.05
N GLU A 275 32.52 4.96 12.30
CA GLU A 275 33.29 3.78 12.67
C GLU A 275 32.35 2.69 13.19
N ALA A 276 32.28 1.57 12.46
CA ALA A 276 31.46 0.41 12.80
C ALA A 276 32.17 -0.49 13.82
N PRO A 277 31.48 -1.06 14.83
CA PRO A 277 32.10 -2.05 15.69
C PRO A 277 32.13 -3.43 15.00
N ALA A 278 33.34 -3.91 14.76
CA ALA A 278 33.63 -5.26 14.32
C ALA A 278 33.37 -6.28 15.44
N GLY A 279 32.78 -7.42 15.08
CA GLY A 279 32.52 -8.53 15.98
C GLY A 279 33.76 -9.37 16.33
N GLY A 280 33.63 -10.14 17.42
CA GLY A 280 34.60 -11.18 17.81
C GLY A 280 34.13 -12.01 19.00
N ALA A 281 33.63 -13.23 18.70
CA ALA A 281 33.56 -14.48 19.47
C ALA A 281 34.52 -14.61 20.70
N THR A 282 34.30 -15.36 21.79
CA THR A 282 33.58 -16.61 22.11
C THR A 282 33.72 -16.89 23.62
N ALA A 283 32.74 -17.52 24.28
CA ALA A 283 32.94 -18.64 25.24
C ALA A 283 31.63 -19.13 25.88
N SER A 284 31.56 -20.45 26.04
CA SER A 284 30.47 -21.31 26.53
C SER A 284 30.18 -21.19 28.03
N GLY A 285 28.92 -21.43 28.44
CA GLY A 285 28.60 -21.79 29.83
C GLY A 285 27.12 -21.72 30.24
N ALA A 286 26.43 -22.87 30.12
CA ALA A 286 25.35 -23.37 30.99
C ALA A 286 24.00 -22.61 31.15
N ALA A 287 22.95 -23.42 31.11
CA ALA A 287 21.55 -23.09 31.34
C ALA A 287 21.26 -22.52 32.74
N SER A 288 20.27 -21.61 32.84
CA SER A 288 19.09 -21.68 33.74
C SER A 288 18.32 -20.35 33.69
N GLY A 289 17.01 -20.44 33.93
CA GLY A 289 16.03 -19.38 33.66
C GLY A 289 16.12 -18.09 34.49
N ALA A 290 15.08 -17.28 34.27
CA ALA A 290 14.77 -15.95 34.81
C ALA A 290 15.19 -14.78 33.90
N SER A 291 14.28 -14.45 32.97
CA SER A 291 14.18 -13.11 32.39
C SER A 291 13.80 -12.13 33.50
N VAL A 292 14.79 -11.55 34.17
CA VAL A 292 14.62 -10.26 34.83
C VAL A 292 15.05 -9.23 33.79
N ALA A 293 14.12 -8.81 32.95
CA ALA A 293 14.29 -7.55 32.23
C ALA A 293 14.38 -6.47 33.31
N SER A 294 15.57 -5.93 33.48
CA SER A 294 15.82 -4.82 34.38
C SER A 294 15.00 -3.63 33.90
N ASP A 295 14.04 -3.29 34.75
CA ASP A 295 13.14 -2.17 34.68
C ASP A 295 13.93 -0.86 34.80
N SER A 296 14.49 -0.41 33.69
CA SER A 296 14.76 1.01 33.51
C SER A 296 13.42 1.67 33.16
N PHE A 297 12.72 2.16 34.19
CA PHE A 297 11.55 3.02 34.09
C PHE A 297 11.90 4.27 33.27
N VAL A 298 11.83 4.17 31.95
CA VAL A 298 11.46 5.29 31.10
C VAL A 298 9.97 5.44 31.34
N MET A 299 9.54 6.48 32.04
CA MET A 299 8.12 6.84 32.16
C MET A 299 7.60 7.17 30.76
N THR A 300 7.21 6.15 30.00
CA THR A 300 6.42 6.33 28.79
C THR A 300 5.06 6.89 29.19
N PRO A 301 4.50 7.86 28.43
CA PRO A 301 3.14 8.34 28.64
C PRO A 301 2.15 7.16 28.72
N PRO A 302 1.04 7.28 29.48
CA PRO A 302 0.03 6.21 29.59
C PRO A 302 -0.52 5.71 28.25
N ASP A 303 -0.55 6.56 27.23
CA ASP A 303 -1.04 6.25 25.88
C ASP A 303 0.09 5.95 24.88
N TRP A 304 1.31 5.67 25.36
CA TRP A 304 2.45 5.36 24.49
C TRP A 304 2.25 4.01 23.78
N PRO A 305 2.29 3.94 22.44
CA PRO A 305 2.14 2.68 21.73
C PRO A 305 3.36 1.78 21.99
N ASP A 306 3.10 0.53 22.37
CA ASP A 306 4.14 -0.48 22.57
C ASP A 306 4.91 -0.71 21.26
N ALA A 307 6.24 -0.75 21.32
CA ALA A 307 7.12 -1.06 20.20
C ALA A 307 6.82 -2.45 19.58
N ARG A 308 6.19 -3.35 20.33
CA ARG A 308 5.68 -4.66 19.87
C ARG A 308 4.16 -4.73 19.79
N GLY A 309 3.47 -3.59 19.95
CA GLY A 309 2.02 -3.42 20.10
C GLY A 309 1.17 -3.72 18.86
N PHE A 310 1.77 -4.32 17.85
CA PHE A 310 1.08 -4.82 16.66
C PHE A 310 0.46 -6.20 16.86
N THR A 311 0.76 -6.86 17.98
CA THR A 311 0.10 -8.12 18.35
C THR A 311 -1.18 -7.82 19.12
N PRO A 312 -2.36 -8.33 18.71
CA PRO A 312 -3.59 -8.15 19.47
C PRO A 312 -3.41 -8.66 20.91
N PRO A 313 -3.86 -7.90 21.93
CA PRO A 313 -3.84 -8.40 23.30
C PRO A 313 -4.70 -9.67 23.40
N GLY A 314 -4.30 -10.58 24.28
CA GLY A 314 -5.07 -11.79 24.56
C GLY A 314 -6.49 -11.48 25.06
N PRO A 315 -7.39 -12.48 25.05
CA PRO A 315 -8.76 -12.29 25.49
C PRO A 315 -8.83 -11.79 26.94
N SER A 316 -9.49 -10.66 27.16
CA SER A 316 -9.73 -10.08 28.47
C SER A 316 -11.20 -10.27 28.89
N PRO A 317 -11.49 -10.60 30.16
CA PRO A 317 -12.86 -10.66 30.68
C PRO A 317 -13.51 -9.26 30.80
N VAL A 318 -12.71 -8.21 30.83
CA VAL A 318 -13.18 -6.81 30.92
C VAL A 318 -13.12 -6.19 29.53
N ARG A 319 -14.27 -5.71 29.04
CA ARG A 319 -14.34 -4.96 27.78
C ARG A 319 -13.62 -3.62 27.95
N PRO A 320 -12.77 -3.19 26.99
CA PRO A 320 -12.20 -1.85 26.99
C PRO A 320 -13.28 -0.77 27.04
N VAL A 321 -12.93 0.39 27.63
CA VAL A 321 -13.80 1.57 27.58
C VAL A 321 -13.93 2.01 26.12
N ALA A 322 -15.16 2.22 25.67
CA ALA A 322 -15.42 2.63 24.29
C ALA A 322 -15.01 4.10 24.10
N THR A 323 -13.92 4.32 23.38
CA THR A 323 -13.53 5.64 22.89
C THR A 323 -13.99 5.77 21.45
N ALA A 324 -14.74 6.82 21.13
CA ALA A 324 -15.21 7.04 19.78
C ALA A 324 -14.04 7.39 18.85
N ASN A 325 -13.79 6.56 17.84
CA ASN A 325 -12.89 6.89 16.75
C ASN A 325 -13.59 7.90 15.82
N PRO A 326 -13.02 9.07 15.51
CA PRO A 326 -13.60 10.00 14.53
C PRO A 326 -13.30 9.60 13.07
N GLY A 327 -12.37 8.68 12.83
CA GLY A 327 -11.86 8.36 11.50
C GLY A 327 -12.30 7.01 10.92
N PRO A 328 -11.73 6.63 9.76
CA PRO A 328 -11.82 5.29 9.23
C PRO A 328 -11.06 4.28 10.10
N VAL A 329 -11.43 3.01 10.00
CA VAL A 329 -10.73 1.90 10.65
C VAL A 329 -9.55 1.40 9.83
N MET A 330 -9.61 1.55 8.50
CA MET A 330 -8.51 1.19 7.60
C MET A 330 -8.46 2.19 6.46
N THR A 331 -7.25 2.63 6.12
CA THR A 331 -6.99 3.50 4.97
C THR A 331 -5.86 2.90 4.15
N HIS A 332 -6.01 2.87 2.83
CA HIS A 332 -4.92 2.52 1.91
C HIS A 332 -4.99 3.34 0.63
N THR A 333 -3.87 3.94 0.25
CA THR A 333 -3.75 4.76 -0.96
C THR A 333 -2.63 4.23 -1.83
N ARG A 334 -2.93 3.96 -3.11
CA ARG A 334 -1.95 3.39 -4.04
C ARG A 334 -2.18 3.90 -5.46
N VAL A 335 -1.08 4.11 -6.18
CA VAL A 335 -1.07 4.39 -7.62
C VAL A 335 -0.40 3.24 -8.36
N PHE A 336 -1.16 2.60 -9.23
CA PHE A 336 -0.76 1.50 -10.08
C PHE A 336 -0.39 2.01 -11.48
N ARG A 337 0.69 1.45 -12.05
CA ARG A 337 1.19 1.82 -13.37
C ARG A 337 1.42 0.56 -14.19
N GLY A 338 0.85 0.51 -15.39
CA GLY A 338 0.97 -0.64 -16.29
C GLY A 338 2.36 -0.85 -16.91
N ASN A 339 3.32 0.04 -16.65
CA ASN A 339 4.72 -0.09 -17.06
C ASN A 339 5.67 -0.46 -15.92
N ASP A 340 5.14 -0.71 -14.72
CA ASP A 340 5.93 -1.13 -13.56
C ASP A 340 6.20 -2.66 -13.63
N PRO A 341 7.47 -3.12 -13.56
CA PRO A 341 7.80 -4.53 -13.63
C PRO A 341 7.21 -5.35 -12.47
N GLU A 342 7.13 -4.80 -11.25
CA GLU A 342 6.52 -5.51 -10.12
C GLU A 342 5.02 -5.71 -10.36
N PHE A 343 4.36 -4.66 -10.85
CA PHE A 343 2.94 -4.69 -11.19
C PHE A 343 2.62 -5.69 -12.31
N THR A 344 3.42 -5.69 -13.38
CA THR A 344 3.19 -6.61 -14.51
C THR A 344 3.51 -8.07 -14.16
N THR A 345 4.47 -8.31 -13.26
CA THR A 345 4.75 -9.65 -12.71
C THR A 345 3.60 -10.17 -11.85
N ALA A 346 3.05 -9.29 -10.99
CA ALA A 346 1.86 -9.62 -10.20
C ALA A 346 0.63 -9.87 -11.09
N LEU A 347 0.46 -9.08 -12.16
CA LEU A 347 -0.62 -9.26 -13.13
C LEU A 347 -0.52 -10.59 -13.89
N ALA A 348 0.68 -10.95 -14.33
CA ALA A 348 0.93 -12.24 -14.98
C ALA A 348 0.50 -13.38 -14.04
N SER A 349 1.00 -13.36 -12.80
CA SER A 349 0.66 -14.36 -11.78
C SER A 349 -0.87 -14.42 -11.54
N TYR A 350 -1.51 -13.26 -11.43
CA TYR A 350 -2.96 -13.15 -11.21
C TYR A 350 -3.79 -13.79 -12.32
N VAL A 351 -3.44 -13.54 -13.59
CA VAL A 351 -4.15 -14.11 -14.74
C VAL A 351 -3.92 -15.62 -14.82
N ASP A 352 -2.71 -16.08 -14.53
CA ASP A 352 -2.38 -17.51 -14.51
C ASP A 352 -3.22 -18.28 -13.48
N PHE A 353 -3.46 -17.71 -12.28
CA PHE A 353 -4.28 -18.35 -11.24
C PHE A 353 -5.78 -18.31 -11.51
N ARG A 354 -6.24 -17.37 -12.33
CA ARG A 354 -7.64 -17.30 -12.74
C ARG A 354 -8.01 -18.29 -13.83
N ASP A 355 -7.03 -18.91 -14.47
CA ASP A 355 -7.22 -19.80 -15.61
C ASP A 355 -8.09 -19.12 -16.69
N ASP A 356 -7.86 -17.81 -16.91
CA ASP A 356 -8.65 -17.03 -17.88
C ASP A 356 -8.32 -17.51 -19.30
N ALA A 357 -9.28 -18.22 -19.90
CA ALA A 357 -9.16 -18.81 -21.23
C ALA A 357 -9.19 -17.78 -22.39
N ARG A 358 -9.32 -16.47 -22.10
CA ARG A 358 -9.36 -15.43 -23.12
C ARG A 358 -8.02 -15.28 -23.86
N PHE A 359 -8.10 -15.00 -25.16
CA PHE A 359 -6.93 -14.75 -26.01
C PHE A 359 -6.18 -13.46 -25.60
N GLY A 360 -4.85 -13.52 -25.62
CA GLY A 360 -3.97 -12.36 -25.44
C GLY A 360 -3.17 -12.34 -24.14
N GLY A 361 -3.34 -13.34 -23.26
CA GLY A 361 -2.60 -13.44 -22.00
C GLY A 361 -2.79 -12.24 -21.09
N TRP A 362 -1.90 -12.09 -20.11
CA TRP A 362 -1.96 -11.01 -19.13
C TRP A 362 -1.76 -9.62 -19.75
N GLN A 363 -1.05 -9.52 -20.88
CA GLN A 363 -0.82 -8.23 -21.58
C GLN A 363 -2.13 -7.62 -22.08
N SER A 364 -3.12 -8.45 -22.42
CA SER A 364 -4.44 -7.97 -22.85
C SER A 364 -5.17 -7.20 -21.74
N TYR A 365 -4.90 -7.49 -20.46
CA TYR A 365 -5.48 -6.77 -19.33
C TYR A 365 -5.00 -5.30 -19.30
N LEU A 366 -3.78 -5.00 -19.77
CA LEU A 366 -3.29 -3.61 -19.83
C LEU A 366 -3.98 -2.76 -20.90
N THR A 367 -4.66 -3.40 -21.85
CA THR A 367 -5.36 -2.71 -22.95
C THR A 367 -6.86 -2.58 -22.70
N ARG A 368 -7.42 -3.40 -21.81
CA ARG A 368 -8.85 -3.42 -21.47
C ARG A 368 -9.05 -2.74 -20.12
N SER A 369 -9.68 -1.58 -20.13
CA SER A 369 -9.90 -0.77 -18.92
C SER A 369 -10.57 -1.54 -17.79
N GLU A 370 -11.61 -2.33 -18.07
CA GLU A 370 -12.32 -3.15 -17.09
C GLU A 370 -11.41 -4.15 -16.38
N ASP A 371 -10.64 -4.91 -17.17
CA ASP A 371 -9.71 -5.92 -16.65
C ASP A 371 -8.56 -5.26 -15.86
N PHE A 372 -8.09 -4.10 -16.32
CA PHE A 372 -7.08 -3.29 -15.61
C PHE A 372 -7.61 -2.75 -14.27
N ILE A 373 -8.80 -2.16 -14.24
CA ILE A 373 -9.45 -1.65 -13.01
C ILE A 373 -9.61 -2.79 -12.02
N ARG A 374 -10.11 -3.95 -12.48
CA ARG A 374 -10.31 -5.13 -11.65
C ARG A 374 -9.00 -5.61 -11.02
N PHE A 375 -7.92 -5.68 -11.78
CA PHE A 375 -6.62 -6.05 -11.22
C PHE A 375 -6.07 -4.98 -10.26
N CYS A 376 -6.28 -3.69 -10.52
CA CYS A 376 -5.91 -2.64 -9.58
C CYS A 376 -6.66 -2.76 -8.25
N CYS A 377 -7.96 -3.08 -8.27
CA CYS A 377 -8.75 -3.37 -7.08
C CYS A 377 -8.23 -4.60 -6.33
N HIS A 378 -7.87 -5.67 -7.06
CA HIS A 378 -7.27 -6.87 -6.48
C HIS A 378 -5.97 -6.57 -5.75
N GLN A 379 -5.05 -5.91 -6.44
CA GLN A 379 -3.74 -5.56 -5.88
C GLN A 379 -3.88 -4.62 -4.68
N HIS A 380 -4.83 -3.68 -4.74
CA HIS A 380 -5.16 -2.80 -3.62
C HIS A 380 -5.61 -3.58 -2.38
N LEU A 381 -6.55 -4.52 -2.55
CA LEU A 381 -7.03 -5.37 -1.46
C LEU A 381 -5.93 -6.26 -0.89
N VAL A 382 -5.12 -6.88 -1.74
CA VAL A 382 -4.02 -7.74 -1.33
C VAL A 382 -2.99 -6.95 -0.51
N GLU A 383 -2.55 -5.79 -0.99
CA GLU A 383 -1.62 -4.91 -0.24
C GLU A 383 -2.24 -4.49 1.10
N MET A 384 -3.50 -4.02 1.08
CA MET A 384 -4.20 -3.45 2.24
C MET A 384 -4.44 -4.48 3.36
N LEU A 385 -4.84 -5.70 3.01
CA LEU A 385 -5.10 -6.77 3.98
C LEU A 385 -3.81 -7.46 4.44
N SER A 386 -2.83 -7.65 3.55
CA SER A 386 -1.53 -8.25 3.92
C SER A 386 -0.76 -7.36 4.90
N ALA A 387 -0.83 -6.03 4.73
CA ALA A 387 -0.26 -5.07 5.68
C ALA A 387 -0.88 -5.15 7.08
N ARG A 388 -2.01 -5.85 7.24
CA ARG A 388 -2.83 -5.92 8.46
C ARG A 388 -3.03 -7.35 8.97
N GLY A 389 -2.10 -8.26 8.63
CA GLY A 389 -2.11 -9.64 9.13
C GLY A 389 -3.05 -10.58 8.38
N GLY A 390 -3.67 -10.14 7.29
CA GLY A 390 -4.52 -10.99 6.44
C GLY A 390 -3.76 -11.80 5.39
N GLY A 391 -2.43 -11.65 5.32
CA GLY A 391 -1.58 -12.44 4.44
C GLY A 391 -1.30 -13.82 5.02
N ASP A 392 -1.58 -14.87 4.25
CA ASP A 392 -1.22 -16.25 4.58
C ASP A 392 0.06 -16.67 3.83
N GLU A 393 0.60 -17.86 4.14
CA GLU A 393 1.75 -18.42 3.45
C GLU A 393 1.52 -18.41 1.93
N THR A 394 2.46 -17.83 1.16
CA THR A 394 2.33 -17.79 -0.29
C THR A 394 2.19 -19.20 -0.84
N ARG A 395 1.08 -19.47 -1.53
CA ARG A 395 0.84 -20.80 -2.08
C ARG A 395 1.72 -20.98 -3.31
N VAL A 396 2.71 -21.86 -3.19
CA VAL A 396 3.55 -22.26 -4.33
C VAL A 396 2.78 -23.24 -5.19
N VAL A 397 2.43 -22.84 -6.41
CA VAL A 397 1.80 -23.72 -7.39
C VAL A 397 2.81 -24.02 -8.48
N ARG A 398 3.04 -25.32 -8.73
CA ARG A 398 3.86 -25.81 -9.84
C ARG A 398 2.94 -26.34 -10.91
N ARG A 399 2.90 -25.68 -12.07
CA ARG A 399 2.16 -26.16 -13.24
C ARG A 399 3.17 -26.57 -14.31
N TRP A 400 2.91 -27.71 -14.93
CA TRP A 400 3.65 -28.15 -16.10
C TRP A 400 3.12 -27.38 -17.31
N SER A 401 4.00 -26.90 -18.18
CA SER A 401 3.59 -26.25 -19.41
C SER A 401 2.80 -27.25 -20.26
N ASP A 402 1.50 -27.02 -20.42
CA ASP A 402 0.71 -27.76 -21.41
C ASP A 402 1.26 -27.36 -22.79
N GLY A 403 1.91 -28.31 -23.46
CA GLY A 403 2.60 -28.08 -24.73
C GLY A 403 1.68 -27.38 -25.74
N ARG A 404 2.05 -26.16 -26.11
CA ARG A 404 1.43 -25.40 -27.21
C ARG A 404 2.00 -25.82 -28.55
#